data_AF-A0A0E9N186-F1
#
_entry.id   AF-A0A0E9N186-F1
#
_cell.length_a   1.000
_cell.length_b   1.000
_cell.length_c   1.000
_cell.angle_alpha   90.00
_cell.angle_beta   90.00
_cell.angle_gamma   90.00
#
_symmetry.space_group_name_H-M   'P 1'
#
loop_
_entity.id
_entity.type
_entity.pdbx_description
1 polymer ?
#
loop_
_entity_poly.entity_id
_entity_poly.type
_entity_poly.pdbx_seq_one_letter_code
_entity_poly.pdbx_strand_id
1 'polypeptide(L)'
;MTVKEALIAEIAMSVDDMLVDKTLVDHGVYENRTYTKELSETIGKASIDILLSIWTMPDVSEGGYSVKYNRDAVKSRLLFLAGKYGRTDITDQLNPKPTVTSKTVW
;
A
#
# COMPACT_ATOMS: atom_id res chain seq x y z
N MET A 1 -3.80 -13.95 -16.25
CA MET A 1 -3.69 -13.00 -15.14
C MET A 1 -4.69 -11.89 -15.33
N THR A 2 -5.68 -11.80 -14.45
CA THR A 2 -6.62 -10.69 -14.36
C THR A 2 -5.98 -9.50 -13.65
N VAL A 3 -6.62 -8.34 -13.73
CA VAL A 3 -6.21 -7.14 -12.99
C VAL A 3 -6.21 -7.39 -11.48
N LYS A 4 -7.22 -8.08 -10.95
CA LYS A 4 -7.30 -8.44 -9.52
C LYS A 4 -6.13 -9.32 -9.09
N GLU A 5 -5.82 -10.36 -9.86
CA GLU A 5 -4.67 -11.24 -9.61
C GLU A 5 -3.35 -10.47 -9.64
N ALA A 6 -3.19 -9.54 -10.60
CA ALA A 6 -2.00 -8.72 -10.71
C ALA A 6 -1.82 -7.79 -9.50
N LEU A 7 -2.91 -7.21 -9.00
CA LEU A 7 -2.89 -6.34 -7.82
C LEU A 7 -2.53 -7.13 -6.56
N ILE A 8 -3.15 -8.27 -6.34
CA ILE A 8 -2.87 -9.14 -5.19
C ILE A 8 -1.39 -9.60 -5.23
N ALA A 9 -0.89 -9.96 -6.41
CA ALA A 9 0.51 -10.33 -6.60
C ALA A 9 1.48 -9.17 -6.30
N GLU A 10 1.13 -7.94 -6.68
CA GLU A 10 1.96 -6.75 -6.41
C GLU A 10 1.93 -6.36 -4.92
N ILE A 11 0.80 -6.59 -4.23
CA ILE A 11 0.70 -6.37 -2.78
C ILE A 11 1.48 -7.44 -2.00
N ALA A 12 1.51 -8.68 -2.50
CA ALA A 12 2.23 -9.82 -1.94
C ALA A 12 1.83 -10.16 -0.48
N MET A 13 0.60 -9.86 -0.10
CA MET A 13 0.00 -10.21 1.19
C MET A 13 -1.52 -10.41 1.05
N SER A 14 -2.12 -11.08 2.03
CA SER A 14 -3.58 -11.30 2.05
C SER A 14 -4.30 -10.00 2.38
N VAL A 15 -5.16 -9.54 1.48
CA VAL A 15 -5.97 -8.33 1.65
C VAL A 15 -7.43 -8.68 1.48
N ASP A 16 -8.30 -7.86 2.07
CA ASP A 16 -9.74 -8.05 1.93
C ASP A 16 -10.17 -7.83 0.46
N ASP A 17 -10.92 -8.78 -0.08
CA ASP A 17 -11.37 -8.76 -1.47
C ASP A 17 -12.25 -7.54 -1.77
N MET A 18 -13.08 -7.10 -0.82
CA MET A 18 -13.93 -5.92 -0.98
C MET A 18 -13.10 -4.64 -1.05
N LEU A 19 -11.99 -4.58 -0.31
CA LEU A 19 -11.04 -3.46 -0.37
C LEU A 19 -10.33 -3.42 -1.73
N VAL A 20 -9.96 -4.59 -2.28
CA VAL A 20 -9.39 -4.71 -3.62
C VAL A 20 -10.38 -4.23 -4.68
N ASP A 21 -11.59 -4.75 -4.67
CA ASP A 21 -12.60 -4.46 -5.67
C ASP A 21 -12.98 -2.97 -5.64
N LYS A 22 -13.18 -2.40 -4.45
CA LYS A 22 -13.40 -0.95 -4.26
C LYS A 22 -12.26 -0.12 -4.83
N THR A 23 -11.01 -0.46 -4.50
CA THR A 23 -9.84 0.32 -4.96
C THR A 23 -9.70 0.26 -6.48
N LEU A 24 -9.95 -0.89 -7.09
CA LEU A 24 -9.92 -1.02 -8.55
C LEU A 24 -10.97 -0.11 -9.22
N VAL A 25 -12.17 -0.05 -8.65
CA VAL A 25 -13.24 0.87 -9.12
C VAL A 25 -12.84 2.33 -8.94
N ASP A 26 -12.25 2.71 -7.80
CA ASP A 26 -11.76 4.07 -7.54
C ASP A 26 -10.68 4.51 -8.56
N HIS A 27 -9.91 3.55 -9.08
CA HIS A 27 -8.91 3.76 -10.14
C HIS A 27 -9.45 3.58 -11.57
N GLY A 28 -10.76 3.34 -11.73
CA GLY A 28 -11.43 3.20 -13.02
C GLY A 28 -11.06 1.91 -13.77
N VAL A 29 -10.66 0.86 -13.06
CA VAL A 29 -10.28 -0.44 -13.64
C VAL A 29 -11.21 -1.54 -13.17
N TYR A 30 -11.63 -2.40 -14.10
CA TYR A 30 -12.45 -3.56 -13.79
C TYR A 30 -11.58 -4.77 -13.41
N GLU A 31 -11.91 -5.41 -12.29
CA GLU A 31 -11.22 -6.58 -11.72
C GLU A 31 -11.05 -7.75 -12.70
N ASN A 32 -12.08 -8.03 -13.52
CA ASN A 32 -12.13 -9.16 -14.46
C ASN A 32 -11.46 -8.88 -15.81
N ARG A 33 -10.91 -7.66 -15.99
CA ARG A 33 -10.19 -7.32 -17.21
C ARG A 33 -8.85 -8.07 -17.24
N THR A 34 -8.42 -8.47 -18.43
CA THR A 34 -7.06 -8.98 -18.64
C THR A 34 -6.03 -7.91 -18.28
N TYR A 35 -5.05 -8.28 -17.47
CA TYR A 35 -3.95 -7.39 -17.15
C TYR A 35 -3.09 -7.10 -18.39
N THR A 36 -2.78 -5.83 -18.62
CA THR A 36 -1.83 -5.38 -19.64
C THR A 36 -0.73 -4.55 -18.98
N LYS A 37 0.46 -4.48 -19.60
CA LYS A 37 1.58 -3.69 -19.08
C LYS A 37 1.23 -2.20 -18.94
N GLU A 38 0.30 -1.69 -19.74
CA GLU A 38 -0.20 -0.32 -19.67
C GLU A 38 -0.88 -0.01 -18.34
N LEU A 39 -1.47 -1.03 -17.69
CA LEU A 39 -2.12 -0.90 -16.39
C LEU A 39 -1.13 -0.99 -15.22
N SER A 40 0.14 -1.33 -15.46
CA SER A 40 1.13 -1.58 -14.39
C SER A 40 1.28 -0.41 -13.42
N GLU A 41 1.29 0.82 -13.92
CA GLU A 41 1.37 2.02 -13.07
C GLU A 41 0.10 2.23 -12.24
N THR A 42 -1.07 1.99 -12.84
CA THR A 42 -2.36 2.07 -12.14
C THR A 42 -2.45 1.02 -11.03
N ILE A 43 -2.04 -0.22 -11.30
CA ILE A 43 -1.96 -1.29 -10.29
C ILE A 43 -0.98 -0.92 -9.18
N GLY A 44 0.15 -0.31 -9.53
CA GLY A 44 1.11 0.22 -8.57
C GLY A 44 0.49 1.24 -7.62
N LYS A 45 -0.20 2.24 -8.16
CA LYS A 45 -0.89 3.27 -7.35
C LYS A 45 -2.00 2.66 -6.48
N ALA A 46 -2.83 1.78 -7.04
CA ALA A 46 -3.87 1.07 -6.30
C ALA A 46 -3.28 0.23 -5.14
N SER A 47 -2.15 -0.45 -5.35
CA SER A 47 -1.49 -1.23 -4.31
C SER A 47 -0.98 -0.36 -3.15
N ILE A 48 -0.50 0.84 -3.45
CA ILE A 48 -0.07 1.83 -2.45
C ILE A 48 -1.28 2.30 -1.63
N ASP A 49 -2.40 2.61 -2.28
CA ASP A 49 -3.61 3.08 -1.60
C ASP A 49 -4.18 2.02 -0.65
N ILE A 50 -4.18 0.75 -1.06
CA ILE A 50 -4.60 -0.37 -0.20
C ILE A 50 -3.68 -0.49 1.02
N LEU A 51 -2.36 -0.50 0.82
CA LEU A 51 -1.40 -0.60 1.92
C LEU A 51 -1.46 0.60 2.85
N LEU A 52 -1.71 1.80 2.33
CA LEU A 52 -1.90 3.00 3.13
C LEU A 52 -3.18 2.93 3.95
N SER A 53 -4.28 2.43 3.39
CA SER A 53 -5.52 2.17 4.12
C SER A 53 -5.30 1.17 5.25
N ILE A 54 -4.60 0.06 4.99
CA ILE A 54 -4.27 -0.95 6.01
C ILE A 54 -3.38 -0.35 7.11
N TRP A 55 -2.40 0.49 6.73
CA TRP A 55 -1.51 1.14 7.68
C TRP A 55 -2.21 2.16 8.59
N THR A 56 -3.16 2.92 8.03
CA THR A 56 -3.89 3.98 8.75
C THR A 56 -5.08 3.47 9.55
N MET A 57 -5.58 2.27 9.25
CA MET A 57 -6.65 1.65 10.03
C MET A 57 -6.17 1.40 11.48
N PRO A 58 -6.89 1.93 12.48
CA PRO A 58 -6.62 1.56 13.87
C PRO A 58 -6.88 0.06 14.06
N ASP A 59 -6.20 -0.56 15.01
CA ASP A 59 -6.47 -1.96 15.37
C ASP A 59 -7.87 -2.05 16.00
N VAL A 60 -8.91 -2.26 15.19
CA VAL A 60 -10.26 -2.48 15.68
C VAL A 60 -10.36 -3.93 16.13
N SER A 61 -10.30 -4.16 17.44
CA SER A 61 -10.62 -5.45 18.03
C SER A 61 -12.11 -5.49 18.36
N GLU A 62 -12.92 -6.02 17.45
CA GLU A 62 -14.29 -6.44 17.76
C GLU A 62 -14.35 -7.97 17.86
N GLY A 63 -14.78 -8.47 19.03
CA GLY A 63 -15.36 -9.82 19.17
C GLY A 63 -14.48 -11.02 18.79
N GLY A 64 -13.15 -10.95 18.95
CA GLY A 64 -12.26 -12.11 18.80
C GLY A 64 -11.72 -12.36 17.39
N TYR A 65 -12.09 -11.53 16.40
CA TYR A 65 -11.47 -11.55 15.06
C TYR A 65 -10.38 -10.47 15.01
N SER A 66 -9.12 -10.88 15.19
CA SER A 66 -7.98 -9.95 15.18
C SER A 66 -7.18 -10.18 13.90
N VAL A 67 -7.46 -9.42 12.85
CA VAL A 67 -6.60 -9.39 11.66
C VAL A 67 -5.39 -8.54 12.01
N LYS A 68 -4.39 -9.17 12.64
CA LYS A 68 -3.11 -8.52 12.96
C LYS A 68 -2.24 -8.51 11.72
N TYR A 69 -2.32 -7.44 10.95
CA TYR A 69 -1.30 -7.16 9.94
C TYR A 69 0.03 -6.86 10.63
N ASN A 70 1.12 -7.46 10.16
CA ASN A 70 2.45 -7.07 10.59
C ASN A 70 2.73 -5.66 10.06
N ARG A 71 2.55 -4.66 10.93
CA ARG A 71 2.74 -3.24 10.60
C ARG A 71 4.11 -2.97 9.98
N ASP A 72 5.19 -3.54 10.51
CA ASP A 72 6.53 -3.36 9.92
C ASP A 72 6.62 -3.91 8.49
N ALA A 73 5.98 -5.05 8.23
CA ALA A 73 5.92 -5.62 6.88
C ALA A 73 5.08 -4.75 5.92
N VAL A 74 3.93 -4.23 6.37
CA VAL A 74 3.09 -3.30 5.60
C VAL A 74 3.86 -2.02 5.29
N LYS A 75 4.53 -1.43 6.29
CA LYS A 75 5.34 -0.22 6.14
C LYS A 75 6.48 -0.42 5.14
N SER A 76 7.22 -1.53 5.28
CA SER A 76 8.32 -1.86 4.37
C SER A 76 7.84 -2.03 2.92
N ARG A 77 6.73 -2.74 2.71
CA ARG A 77 6.14 -2.93 1.38
C ARG A 77 5.63 -1.61 0.80
N LEU A 78 4.97 -0.79 1.62
CA LEU A 78 4.47 0.53 1.23
C LEU A 78 5.60 1.46 0.82
N LEU A 79 6.71 1.51 1.57
CA LEU A 79 7.89 2.30 1.22
C LEU A 79 8.53 1.82 -0.09
N PHE A 80 8.64 0.50 -0.29
CA PHE A 80 9.18 -0.08 -1.51
C PHE A 80 8.34 0.31 -2.74
N LEU A 81 7.03 0.13 -2.68
CA LEU A 81 6.12 0.46 -3.80
C LEU A 81 6.03 1.97 -4.01
N ALA A 82 5.98 2.78 -2.96
CA ALA A 82 5.99 4.23 -3.06
C ALA A 82 7.27 4.74 -3.75
N GLY A 83 8.44 4.16 -3.44
CA GLY A 83 9.68 4.46 -4.15
C GLY A 83 9.66 4.00 -5.61
N LYS A 84 9.11 2.81 -5.90
CA LYS A 84 8.99 2.26 -7.26
C LYS A 84 8.08 3.10 -8.17
N TYR A 85 6.98 3.63 -7.63
CA TYR A 85 5.95 4.37 -8.38
C TYR A 85 6.00 5.89 -8.15
N GLY A 86 7.04 6.42 -7.50
CA GLY A 86 7.27 7.86 -7.37
C GLY A 86 6.34 8.61 -6.39
N ARG A 87 5.75 7.93 -5.41
CA ARG A 87 4.93 8.54 -4.34
C ARG A 87 5.82 9.06 -3.20
N THR A 88 6.57 10.11 -3.48
CA THR A 88 7.53 10.70 -2.52
C THR A 88 6.84 11.28 -1.28
N ASP A 89 5.60 11.73 -1.42
CA ASP A 89 4.73 12.20 -0.33
C ASP A 89 4.55 11.15 0.78
N ILE A 90 4.45 9.87 0.41
CA ILE A 90 4.29 8.76 1.34
C ILE A 90 5.64 8.38 1.96
N THR A 91 6.72 8.40 1.17
CA THR A 91 8.06 8.09 1.68
C THR A 91 8.57 9.11 2.69
N ASP A 92 8.31 10.41 2.47
CA ASP A 92 8.70 11.47 3.42
C ASP A 92 7.90 11.39 4.72
N GLN A 93 6.61 11.04 4.65
CA GLN A 93 5.77 10.88 5.85
C GLN A 93 6.16 9.66 6.70
N LEU A 94 6.46 8.52 6.06
CA LEU A 94 6.74 7.26 6.76
C LEU A 94 8.21 7.10 7.18
N ASN A 95 9.11 7.83 6.53
CA ASN A 95 10.54 7.83 6.84
C ASN A 95 11.05 9.28 6.98
N PRO A 96 10.64 10.00 8.03
CA PRO A 96 11.13 11.35 8.26
C PRO A 96 12.65 11.29 8.45
N LYS A 97 13.39 12.01 7.60
CA LYS A 97 14.84 12.15 7.76
C LYS A 97 15.10 12.74 9.16
N PRO A 98 16.00 12.15 9.98
CA PRO A 98 16.32 12.72 11.28
C PRO A 98 16.84 14.14 11.09
N THR A 99 16.09 15.10 11.60
CA THR A 99 16.54 16.50 11.62
C THR A 99 17.53 16.61 12.76
N VAL A 100 18.82 16.76 12.46
CA VAL A 100 19.86 16.96 13.48
C VAL A 100 19.66 18.34 14.09
N THR A 101 19.02 18.41 15.26
CA THR A 101 18.62 19.67 15.91
C THR A 101 19.72 20.33 16.73
N SER A 102 20.85 19.66 16.99
CA SER A 102 21.98 20.30 17.67
C SER A 102 23.32 19.76 17.21
N LYS A 103 24.17 20.66 16.72
CA LYS A 103 25.59 20.42 16.52
C LYS A 103 26.30 21.19 17.62
N THR A 104 26.56 20.55 18.76
CA THR A 104 27.42 21.14 19.79
C THR A 104 28.84 21.15 19.22
N VAL A 105 29.26 22.32 18.74
CA VAL A 105 30.65 22.57 18.35
C VAL A 105 31.40 22.84 19.64
N TRP A 106 32.34 21.95 19.98
CA TRP A 106 33.26 22.09 21.11
C TRP A 106 34.31 23.15 20.81
#